data_AF-A0A973HDR3-F1
#
_entry.id   AF-A0A973HDR3-F1
#
_cell.length_a   1.000
_cell.length_b   1.000
_cell.length_c   1.000
_cell.angle_alpha   90.00
_cell.angle_beta   90.00
_cell.angle_gamma   90.00
#
_symmetry.space_group_name_H-M   'P 1'
#
loop_
_entity.id
_entity.type
_entity.pdbx_description
1 polymer ?
#
loop_
_entity_poly.entity_id
_entity_poly.type
_entity_poly.pdbx_seq_one_letter_code
_entity_poly.pdbx_strand_id
1 'polypeptide(L)'
;MNAQKSSVDLVSLTNALPGAVYQLELTENGDWHFHFVSEGIESIYGCSVADLQQNTCVLKDIIVADDYDSVVNSLLDSAKYQIPWNKEYRVVRNGEIHWVYGHAVTEKQANGSTLWKGQLLDITERKQLELTVKRHQRNLELAERVANLGHWKLNLNTGKSVWSDTVYELYGLEKSKTDPGLDIVMEKTHPQDRQAVTEAIEAAKKSGVRDVEHRIIRSDDTVRWLRESGIYQLDENGDEIIFGTVQDITEYKEMELKLRSTGGEDEHTGFYNRRMMLRALQRRFSFYKAHPEYPYFLLVLQVTNDAKTLAHTAEIVRANIRDYDTPGHLGNGLITVLLSTLSSPENKSSLRRVMAQLSNAGIEGHCILEEARSTDSRFDDILTRALPK
;
A
#
# COMPACT_ATOMS: atom_id res chain seq x y z
N MET A 1 65.11 21.50 8.32
CA MET A 1 64.35 21.73 7.06
C MET A 1 63.40 20.58 6.68
N ASN A 2 63.69 19.31 6.99
CA ASN A 2 62.79 18.20 6.61
C ASN A 2 61.52 18.06 7.50
N ALA A 3 61.62 18.22 8.83
CA ALA A 3 60.45 18.09 9.71
C ALA A 3 59.33 19.12 9.44
N GLN A 4 59.72 20.34 9.04
CA GLN A 4 58.79 21.44 8.76
C GLN A 4 58.09 21.29 7.39
N LYS A 5 58.71 20.58 6.44
CA LYS A 5 58.06 20.18 5.18
C LYS A 5 57.07 19.04 5.40
N SER A 6 57.46 18.03 6.18
CA SER A 6 56.59 16.89 6.51
C SER A 6 55.35 17.28 7.32
N SER A 7 55.44 18.29 8.20
CA SER A 7 54.28 18.78 8.97
C SER A 7 53.30 19.60 8.12
N VAL A 8 53.80 20.39 7.16
CA VAL A 8 52.96 21.22 6.27
C VAL A 8 52.19 20.36 5.27
N ASP A 9 52.82 19.30 4.75
CA ASP A 9 52.15 18.36 3.83
C ASP A 9 51.02 17.58 4.54
N LEU A 10 51.21 17.20 5.81
CA LEU A 10 50.22 16.42 6.56
C LEU A 10 48.96 17.24 6.89
N VAL A 11 49.11 18.51 7.29
CA VAL A 11 47.97 19.42 7.53
C VAL A 11 47.16 19.65 6.25
N SER A 12 47.85 19.94 5.14
CA SER A 12 47.22 20.14 3.83
C SER A 12 46.45 18.89 3.37
N LEU A 13 47.04 17.70 3.54
CA LEU A 13 46.39 16.43 3.20
C LEU A 13 45.17 16.15 4.08
N THR A 14 45.25 16.42 5.39
CA THR A 14 44.10 16.22 6.29
C THR A 14 42.94 17.16 6.02
N ASN A 15 43.22 18.39 5.55
CA ASN A 15 42.19 19.35 5.18
C ASN A 15 41.53 19.06 3.82
N ALA A 16 42.15 18.23 2.98
CA ALA A 16 41.57 17.77 1.72
C ALA A 16 40.61 16.58 1.89
N LEU A 17 40.61 15.92 3.05
CA LEU A 17 39.70 14.82 3.35
C LEU A 17 38.34 15.36 3.84
N PRO A 18 37.21 14.76 3.43
CA PRO A 18 35.92 15.08 4.01
C PRO A 18 35.91 14.83 5.52
N GLY A 19 35.45 15.82 6.30
CA GLY A 19 35.34 15.73 7.76
C GLY A 19 36.57 16.24 8.51
N ALA A 20 36.77 15.77 9.74
CA ALA A 20 37.84 16.21 10.63
C ALA A 20 38.74 15.03 11.03
N VAL A 21 40.05 15.18 10.92
CA VAL A 21 41.03 14.19 11.39
C VAL A 21 41.54 14.64 12.75
N TYR A 22 41.71 13.71 13.68
CA TYR A 22 42.16 14.03 15.03
C TYR A 22 43.10 12.98 15.61
N GLN A 23 43.89 13.42 16.59
CA GLN A 23 44.67 12.60 17.48
C GLN A 23 44.33 12.97 18.93
N LEU A 24 43.64 12.08 19.62
CA LEU A 24 43.19 12.25 21.01
C LEU A 24 43.99 11.30 21.91
N GLU A 25 44.48 11.78 23.04
CA GLU A 25 45.17 10.98 24.06
C GLU A 25 44.38 10.99 25.36
N LEU A 26 44.32 9.83 26.02
CA LEU A 26 43.98 9.69 27.43
C LEU A 26 45.26 9.36 28.17
N THR A 27 45.73 10.29 28.99
CA THR A 27 46.94 10.13 29.80
C THR A 27 46.73 9.11 30.92
N GLU A 28 47.83 8.60 31.50
CA GLU A 28 47.76 7.69 32.66
C GLU A 28 47.04 8.31 33.86
N ASN A 29 47.09 9.65 33.98
CA ASN A 29 46.40 10.40 35.04
C ASN A 29 44.89 10.55 34.81
N GLY A 30 44.37 10.13 33.65
CA GLY A 30 42.95 10.23 33.28
C GLY A 30 42.57 11.51 32.55
N ASP A 31 43.54 12.37 32.21
CA ASP A 31 43.29 13.60 31.46
C ASP A 31 43.21 13.36 29.95
N TRP A 32 42.24 13.99 29.29
CA TRP A 32 42.03 13.92 27.84
C TRP A 32 42.71 15.10 27.13
N HIS A 33 43.47 14.83 26.07
CA HIS A 33 44.17 15.87 25.32
C HIS A 33 44.18 15.62 23.80
N PHE A 34 43.82 16.64 23.01
CA PHE A 34 43.98 16.58 21.56
C PHE A 34 45.38 17.05 21.13
N HIS A 35 46.20 16.12 20.64
CA HIS A 35 47.51 16.45 20.04
C HIS A 35 47.39 17.12 18.69
N PHE A 36 46.36 16.73 17.93
CA PHE A 36 46.12 17.22 16.59
C PHE A 36 44.64 17.18 16.29
N VAL A 37 44.13 18.21 15.63
CA VAL A 37 42.79 18.27 15.06
C VAL A 37 42.89 19.10 13.78
N SER A 38 42.33 18.60 12.67
CA SER A 38 42.28 19.35 11.41
C SER A 38 41.20 20.45 11.45
N GLU A 39 41.30 21.44 10.55
CA GLU A 39 40.37 22.58 10.49
C GLU A 39 38.93 22.16 10.19
N GLY A 40 38.74 20.98 9.59
CA GLY A 40 37.43 20.38 9.37
C GLY A 40 36.61 20.20 10.66
N ILE A 41 37.21 20.28 11.84
CA ILE A 41 36.47 20.19 13.10
C ILE A 41 35.48 21.33 13.31
N GLU A 42 35.76 22.52 12.77
CA GLU A 42 34.83 23.65 12.84
C GLU A 42 33.53 23.33 12.12
N SER A 43 33.61 22.63 10.98
CA SER A 43 32.44 22.19 10.23
C SER A 43 31.77 20.94 10.79
N ILE A 44 32.33 20.30 11.83
CA ILE A 44 31.72 19.13 12.51
C ILE A 44 31.13 19.57 13.86
N TYR A 45 31.93 20.20 14.72
CA TYR A 45 31.55 20.57 16.08
C TYR A 45 31.17 22.04 16.27
N GLY A 46 31.51 22.92 15.31
CA GLY A 46 31.24 24.37 15.45
C GLY A 46 32.15 25.11 16.42
N CYS A 47 33.28 24.50 16.82
CA CYS A 47 34.28 25.11 17.69
C CYS A 47 35.65 25.15 17.01
N SER A 48 36.50 26.11 17.41
CA SER A 48 37.82 26.24 16.82
C SER A 48 38.77 25.12 17.28
N VAL A 49 39.81 24.85 16.48
CA VAL A 49 40.88 23.91 16.85
C VAL A 49 41.54 24.33 18.18
N ALA A 50 41.72 25.64 18.40
CA ALA A 50 42.34 26.16 19.61
C ALA A 50 41.52 25.86 20.87
N ASP A 51 40.18 25.93 20.79
CA ASP A 51 39.31 25.64 21.92
C ASP A 51 39.44 24.18 22.37
N LEU A 52 39.49 23.26 21.41
CA LEU A 52 39.62 21.81 21.67
C LEU A 52 41.01 21.43 22.21
N GLN A 53 42.06 22.09 21.75
CA GLN A 53 43.42 21.85 22.23
C GLN A 53 43.65 22.42 23.64
N GLN A 54 42.98 23.52 23.98
CA GLN A 54 43.09 24.14 25.30
C GLN A 54 42.22 23.43 26.35
N ASN A 55 41.00 23.01 25.99
CA ASN A 55 40.06 22.45 26.93
C ASN A 55 39.16 21.38 26.29
N THR A 56 39.43 20.12 26.57
CA THR A 56 38.60 18.98 26.14
C THR A 56 37.22 18.93 26.80
N CYS A 57 36.97 19.70 27.88
CA CYS A 57 35.65 19.74 28.52
C CYS A 57 34.56 20.35 27.62
N VAL A 58 34.94 21.13 26.60
CA VAL A 58 33.98 21.70 25.62
C VAL A 58 33.17 20.63 24.90
N LEU A 59 33.68 19.39 24.80
CA LEU A 59 32.96 18.26 24.22
C LEU A 59 31.67 17.93 24.98
N LYS A 60 31.59 18.25 26.28
CA LYS A 60 30.39 18.03 27.09
C LYS A 60 29.24 18.96 26.71
N ASP A 61 29.58 20.15 26.21
CA ASP A 61 28.60 21.15 25.78
C ASP A 61 28.23 20.95 24.29
N ILE A 62 29.14 20.36 23.50
CA ILE A 62 28.94 20.09 22.07
C ILE A 62 28.17 18.79 21.85
N ILE A 63 28.52 17.70 22.53
CA ILE A 63 27.84 16.41 22.38
C ILE A 63 26.51 16.49 23.12
N VAL A 64 25.43 16.01 22.50
CA VAL A 64 24.12 15.94 23.15
C VAL A 64 24.24 15.18 24.48
N ALA A 65 23.67 15.72 25.55
CA ALA A 65 23.83 15.20 26.91
C ALA A 65 23.54 13.68 27.03
N ASP A 66 22.50 13.20 26.33
CA ASP A 66 22.13 11.77 26.29
C ASP A 66 23.21 10.87 25.67
N ASP A 67 24.05 11.43 24.78
CA ASP A 67 25.06 10.69 24.02
C ASP A 67 26.46 10.78 24.65
N TYR A 68 26.74 11.80 25.49
CA TYR A 68 28.08 12.08 26.02
C TYR A 68 28.68 10.88 26.78
N ASP A 69 27.97 10.37 27.78
CA ASP A 69 28.45 9.23 28.57
C ASP A 69 28.63 7.98 27.70
N SER A 70 27.75 7.79 26.70
CA SER A 70 27.84 6.68 25.73
C SER A 70 29.09 6.77 24.87
N VAL A 71 29.48 7.99 24.45
CA VAL A 71 30.70 8.24 23.69
C VAL A 71 31.92 7.96 24.56
N VAL A 72 32.01 8.56 25.75
CA VAL A 72 33.15 8.38 26.67
C VAL A 72 33.34 6.91 27.04
N ASN A 73 32.28 6.20 27.42
CA ASN A 73 32.35 4.78 27.76
C ASN A 73 32.82 3.94 26.57
N SER A 74 32.35 4.23 25.35
CA SER A 74 32.80 3.50 24.16
C SER A 74 34.27 3.72 23.83
N LEU A 75 34.81 4.91 24.08
CA LEU A 75 36.25 5.18 23.97
C LEU A 75 37.02 4.37 25.02
N LEU A 76 36.58 4.39 26.29
CA LEU A 76 37.21 3.62 27.36
C LEU A 76 37.18 2.11 27.10
N ASP A 77 36.08 1.57 26.59
CA ASP A 77 35.97 0.18 26.17
C ASP A 77 36.98 -0.12 25.04
N SER A 78 37.09 0.77 24.05
CA SER A 78 38.08 0.59 22.97
C SER A 78 39.51 0.55 23.50
N ALA A 79 39.85 1.38 24.50
CA ALA A 79 41.16 1.36 25.16
C ALA A 79 41.40 0.06 25.94
N LYS A 80 40.38 -0.39 26.68
CA LYS A 80 40.44 -1.59 27.51
C LYS A 80 40.62 -2.86 26.67
N TYR A 81 39.86 -2.99 25.59
CA TYR A 81 39.85 -4.17 24.74
C TYR A 81 40.80 -4.07 23.53
N GLN A 82 41.46 -2.92 23.34
CA GLN A 82 42.39 -2.66 22.24
C GLN A 82 41.78 -2.89 20.85
N ILE A 83 40.54 -2.42 20.67
CA ILE A 83 39.80 -2.51 19.42
C ILE A 83 39.68 -1.13 18.77
N PRO A 84 39.50 -1.05 17.44
CA PRO A 84 39.14 0.21 16.78
C PRO A 84 37.86 0.79 17.38
N TRP A 85 37.83 2.11 17.53
CA TRP A 85 36.67 2.84 18.02
C TRP A 85 35.79 3.29 16.86
N ASN A 86 34.51 2.92 16.88
CA ASN A 86 33.50 3.34 15.90
C ASN A 86 32.25 3.81 16.65
N LYS A 87 31.74 4.99 16.35
CA LYS A 87 30.53 5.50 17.00
C LYS A 87 29.77 6.51 16.15
N GLU A 88 28.46 6.38 16.10
CA GLU A 88 27.55 7.46 15.66
C GLU A 88 26.95 8.13 16.89
N TYR A 89 26.95 9.45 16.91
CA TYR A 89 26.43 10.24 18.03
C TYR A 89 26.00 11.63 17.55
N ARG A 90 25.26 12.34 18.40
CA ARG A 90 24.69 13.65 18.10
C ARG A 90 25.49 14.76 18.73
N VAL A 91 25.66 15.85 17.98
CA VAL A 91 26.25 17.10 18.46
C VAL A 91 25.29 18.26 18.24
N VAL A 92 25.39 19.28 19.08
CA VAL A 92 24.69 20.55 18.91
C VAL A 92 25.65 21.54 18.29
N ARG A 93 25.33 21.99 17.07
CA ARG A 93 26.10 23.01 16.34
C ARG A 93 25.13 24.06 15.84
N ASN A 94 25.43 25.33 16.08
CA ASN A 94 24.56 26.47 15.72
C ASN A 94 23.12 26.36 16.25
N GLY A 95 22.92 25.66 17.39
CA GLY A 95 21.61 25.42 17.98
C GLY A 95 20.81 24.27 17.34
N GLU A 96 21.35 23.59 16.34
CA GLU A 96 20.73 22.44 15.68
C GLU A 96 21.47 21.14 15.99
N ILE A 97 20.74 20.01 15.91
CA ILE A 97 21.32 18.67 16.12
C ILE A 97 21.88 18.14 14.81
N HIS A 98 23.17 17.78 14.84
CA HIS A 98 23.88 17.12 13.74
C HIS A 98 24.32 15.72 14.17
N TRP A 99 24.36 14.79 13.20
CA TRP A 99 24.89 13.45 13.43
C TRP A 99 26.34 13.37 12.98
N VAL A 100 27.19 12.82 13.85
CA VAL A 100 28.61 12.62 13.61
C VAL A 100 28.92 11.14 13.67
N TYR A 101 29.70 10.65 12.70
CA TYR A 101 30.33 9.35 12.73
C TYR A 101 31.80 9.50 13.06
N GLY A 102 32.23 8.92 14.18
CA GLY A 102 33.62 8.83 14.57
C GLY A 102 34.19 7.43 14.31
N HIS A 103 35.38 7.39 13.72
CA HIS A 103 36.19 6.19 13.57
C HIS A 103 37.62 6.48 14.00
N ALA A 104 38.23 5.62 14.82
CA ALA A 104 39.63 5.73 15.20
C ALA A 104 40.30 4.37 15.40
N VAL A 105 41.60 4.33 15.12
CA VAL A 105 42.48 3.27 15.60
C VAL A 105 42.90 3.60 17.02
N THR A 106 42.82 2.60 17.90
CA THR A 106 43.20 2.72 19.31
C THR A 106 44.58 2.10 19.54
N GLU A 107 45.50 2.86 20.12
CA GLU A 107 46.90 2.46 20.33
C GLU A 107 47.31 2.71 21.77
N LYS A 108 47.65 1.65 22.51
CA LYS A 108 48.17 1.78 23.88
C LYS A 108 49.67 2.08 23.84
N GLN A 109 50.08 3.16 24.48
CA GLN A 109 51.46 3.63 24.50
C GLN A 109 52.27 2.99 25.64
N ALA A 110 53.60 2.98 25.50
CA ALA A 110 54.51 2.38 26.49
C ALA A 110 54.51 3.12 27.85
N ASN A 111 54.14 4.40 27.86
CA ASN A 111 53.98 5.23 29.06
C ASN A 111 52.61 5.04 29.76
N GLY A 112 51.82 4.04 29.34
CA GLY A 112 50.50 3.77 29.91
C GLY A 112 49.35 4.58 29.33
N SER A 113 49.59 5.62 28.51
CA SER A 113 48.54 6.39 27.86
C SER A 113 47.87 5.61 26.71
N THR A 114 46.68 6.06 26.30
CA THR A 114 45.99 5.53 25.11
C THR A 114 45.80 6.63 24.08
N LEU A 115 46.12 6.33 22.83
CA LEU A 115 46.05 7.26 21.71
C LEU A 115 45.00 6.78 20.69
N TRP A 116 44.09 7.66 20.33
CA TRP A 116 43.14 7.46 19.23
C TRP A 116 43.53 8.34 18.05
N LYS A 117 43.76 7.71 16.90
CA LYS A 117 44.02 8.39 15.62
C LYS A 117 42.85 8.11 14.71
N GLY A 118 42.07 9.13 14.38
CA GLY A 118 40.77 8.93 13.77
C GLY A 118 40.27 10.06 12.91
N GLN A 119 39.09 9.84 12.36
CA GLN A 119 38.33 10.82 11.61
C GLN A 119 36.90 10.94 12.17
N LEU A 120 36.32 12.12 11.96
CA LEU A 120 34.94 12.47 12.25
C LEU A 120 34.28 12.91 10.95
N LEU A 121 33.11 12.36 10.65
CA LEU A 121 32.32 12.69 9.47
C LEU A 121 30.95 13.23 9.88
N ASP A 122 30.48 14.30 9.25
CA ASP A 122 29.09 14.71 9.34
C ASP A 122 28.25 13.74 8.51
N ILE A 123 27.35 13.01 9.17
CA ILE A 123 26.43 12.05 8.55
C ILE A 123 24.97 12.52 8.70
N THR A 124 24.76 13.82 8.96
CA THR A 124 23.43 14.40 9.21
C THR A 124 22.49 14.15 8.04
N GLU A 125 22.91 14.46 6.80
CA GLU A 125 22.08 14.27 5.61
C GLU A 125 21.68 12.80 5.44
N ARG A 126 22.66 11.89 5.55
CA ARG A 126 22.42 10.44 5.50
C ARG A 126 21.41 10.01 6.57
N LYS A 127 21.58 10.46 7.81
CA LYS A 127 20.67 10.11 8.91
C LYS A 127 19.27 10.70 8.74
N GLN A 128 19.16 11.92 8.24
CA GLN A 128 17.89 12.54 7.93
C GLN A 128 17.13 11.77 6.84
N LEU A 129 17.82 11.30 5.80
CA LEU A 129 17.24 10.43 4.78
C LEU A 129 16.80 9.09 5.36
N GLU A 130 17.67 8.41 6.12
CA GLU A 130 17.34 7.13 6.80
C GLU A 130 16.10 7.27 7.70
N LEU A 131 16.03 8.34 8.51
CA LEU A 131 14.90 8.61 9.40
C LEU A 131 13.63 8.97 8.62
N THR A 132 13.76 9.71 7.51
CA THR A 132 12.64 10.10 6.66
C THR A 132 12.02 8.87 6.00
N VAL A 133 12.84 7.98 5.43
CA VAL A 133 12.39 6.70 4.87
C VAL A 133 11.69 5.86 5.94
N LYS A 134 12.31 5.72 7.13
CA LYS A 134 11.71 4.95 8.24
C LYS A 134 10.38 5.54 8.71
N ARG A 135 10.26 6.87 8.74
CA ARG A 135 9.01 7.56 9.10
C ARG A 135 7.93 7.34 8.05
N HIS A 136 8.26 7.46 6.76
CA HIS A 136 7.31 7.20 5.68
C HIS A 136 6.82 5.75 5.69
N GLN A 137 7.74 4.80 5.85
CA GLN A 137 7.40 3.38 5.97
C GLN A 137 6.42 3.13 7.13
N ARG A 138 6.73 3.67 8.32
CA ARG A 138 5.85 3.54 9.49
C ARG A 138 4.49 4.19 9.27
N ASN A 139 4.43 5.35 8.64
CA ASN A 139 3.18 6.05 8.36
C ASN A 139 2.32 5.28 7.35
N LEU A 140 2.93 4.66 6.34
CA LEU A 140 2.24 3.79 5.39
C LEU A 140 1.68 2.56 6.09
N GLU A 141 2.47 1.85 6.89
CA GLU A 141 2.02 0.70 7.67
C GLU A 141 0.87 1.05 8.63
N LEU A 142 0.92 2.23 9.27
CA LEU A 142 -0.18 2.71 10.12
C LEU A 142 -1.43 3.04 9.30
N ALA A 143 -1.29 3.69 8.15
CA ALA A 143 -2.42 4.01 7.27
C ALA A 143 -3.11 2.75 6.77
N GLU A 144 -2.34 1.73 6.37
CA GLU A 144 -2.85 0.42 5.95
C GLU A 144 -3.63 -0.27 7.07
N ARG A 145 -3.08 -0.31 8.29
CA ARG A 145 -3.77 -0.89 9.45
C ARG A 145 -5.03 -0.13 9.82
N VAL A 146 -5.00 1.20 9.83
CA VAL A 146 -6.19 2.02 10.15
C VAL A 146 -7.29 1.81 9.11
N ALA A 147 -6.92 1.63 7.84
CA ALA A 147 -7.87 1.38 6.76
C ALA A 147 -8.30 -0.09 6.64
N ASN A 148 -7.71 -1.00 7.43
CA ASN A 148 -7.81 -2.46 7.25
C ASN A 148 -7.57 -2.89 5.79
N LEU A 149 -6.59 -2.26 5.15
CA LEU A 149 -6.20 -2.54 3.78
C LEU A 149 -4.96 -3.43 3.79
N GLY A 150 -5.02 -4.53 3.03
CA GLY A 150 -3.81 -5.22 2.62
C GLY A 150 -3.36 -4.71 1.26
N HIS A 151 -2.06 -4.61 1.03
CA HIS A 151 -1.53 -4.41 -0.32
C HIS A 151 -0.95 -5.71 -0.89
N TRP A 152 -0.94 -5.79 -2.21
CA TRP A 152 -0.31 -6.88 -2.95
C TRP A 152 0.25 -6.40 -4.29
N LYS A 153 1.28 -7.10 -4.77
CA LYS A 153 1.81 -7.00 -6.13
C LYS A 153 1.61 -8.35 -6.80
N LEU A 154 1.12 -8.40 -8.03
CA LEU A 154 1.02 -9.59 -8.86
C LEU A 154 1.86 -9.38 -10.12
N ASN A 155 2.81 -10.28 -10.36
CA ASN A 155 3.55 -10.35 -11.62
C ASN A 155 2.77 -11.25 -12.58
N LEU A 156 2.31 -10.69 -13.69
CA LEU A 156 1.44 -11.38 -14.64
C LEU A 156 2.18 -12.37 -15.52
N ASN A 157 3.49 -12.20 -15.70
CA ASN A 157 4.33 -13.11 -16.47
C ASN A 157 4.58 -14.42 -15.72
N THR A 158 4.79 -14.35 -14.40
CA THR A 158 5.11 -15.50 -13.55
C THR A 158 3.92 -16.04 -12.76
N GLY A 159 2.86 -15.24 -12.61
CA GLY A 159 1.72 -15.53 -11.73
C GLY A 159 2.05 -15.42 -10.23
N LYS A 160 3.27 -14.99 -9.87
CA LYS A 160 3.69 -14.83 -8.47
C LYS A 160 3.23 -13.50 -7.91
N SER A 161 2.91 -13.51 -6.62
CA SER A 161 2.51 -12.33 -5.89
C SER A 161 3.46 -11.99 -4.75
N VAL A 162 3.36 -10.77 -4.24
CA VAL A 162 3.94 -10.33 -2.97
C VAL A 162 2.81 -9.72 -2.18
N TRP A 163 2.65 -10.14 -0.93
CA TRP A 163 1.52 -9.77 -0.07
C TRP A 163 2.02 -9.07 1.20
N SER A 164 1.27 -8.05 1.63
CA SER A 164 1.39 -7.52 3.00
C SER A 164 0.87 -8.52 4.02
N ASP A 165 1.27 -8.35 5.28
CA ASP A 165 0.83 -9.20 6.39
C ASP A 165 -0.71 -9.24 6.50
N THR A 166 -1.37 -8.10 6.27
CA THR A 166 -2.83 -7.99 6.25
C THR A 166 -3.49 -8.91 5.22
N VAL A 167 -2.90 -9.12 4.02
CA VAL A 167 -3.49 -10.03 3.02
C VAL A 167 -3.47 -11.47 3.53
N TYR A 168 -2.39 -11.91 4.17
CA TYR A 168 -2.34 -13.25 4.77
C TYR A 168 -3.41 -13.42 5.85
N GLU A 169 -3.60 -12.42 6.71
CA GLU A 169 -4.66 -12.42 7.72
C GLU A 169 -6.07 -12.47 7.09
N LEU A 170 -6.30 -11.69 6.03
CA LEU A 170 -7.57 -11.67 5.28
C LEU A 170 -7.89 -13.01 4.63
N TYR A 171 -6.89 -13.72 4.10
CA TYR A 171 -7.06 -15.06 3.53
C TYR A 171 -7.02 -16.17 4.58
N GLY A 172 -6.67 -15.87 5.83
CA GLY A 172 -6.51 -16.86 6.90
C GLY A 172 -5.33 -17.81 6.67
N LEU A 173 -4.24 -17.31 6.09
CA LEU A 173 -3.06 -18.08 5.69
C LEU A 173 -1.83 -17.71 6.51
N GLU A 174 -0.93 -18.67 6.70
CA GLU A 174 0.31 -18.46 7.44
C GLU A 174 1.45 -18.05 6.48
N LYS A 175 1.98 -16.83 6.65
CA LYS A 175 3.03 -16.26 5.79
C LYS A 175 4.25 -17.17 5.60
N SER A 176 4.63 -17.93 6.64
CA SER A 176 5.79 -18.84 6.61
C SER A 176 5.59 -20.07 5.71
N LYS A 177 4.34 -20.43 5.39
CA LYS A 177 3.96 -21.66 4.66
C LYS A 177 3.29 -21.37 3.32
N THR A 178 3.07 -20.11 2.98
CA THR A 178 2.31 -19.70 1.81
C THR A 178 3.22 -18.97 0.84
N ASP A 179 3.33 -19.53 -0.36
CA ASP A 179 3.98 -18.90 -1.50
C ASP A 179 2.90 -18.17 -2.33
N PRO A 180 2.71 -16.85 -2.15
CA PRO A 180 1.58 -16.12 -2.72
C PRO A 180 1.63 -16.09 -4.25
N GLY A 181 0.50 -16.38 -4.86
CA GLY A 181 0.34 -16.37 -6.32
C GLY A 181 -1.12 -16.34 -6.74
N LEU A 182 -1.34 -16.13 -8.04
CA LEU A 182 -2.67 -16.13 -8.62
C LEU A 182 -3.39 -17.48 -8.46
N ASP A 183 -2.64 -18.57 -8.44
CA ASP A 183 -3.14 -19.92 -8.14
C ASP A 183 -3.83 -20.00 -6.77
N ILE A 184 -3.20 -19.47 -5.71
CA ILE A 184 -3.78 -19.44 -4.37
C ILE A 184 -5.02 -18.54 -4.33
N VAL A 185 -4.95 -17.36 -4.98
CA VAL A 185 -6.11 -16.47 -5.08
C VAL A 185 -7.29 -17.19 -5.71
N MET A 186 -7.07 -17.89 -6.82
CA MET A 186 -8.12 -18.61 -7.55
C MET A 186 -8.63 -19.84 -6.78
N GLU A 187 -7.76 -20.53 -6.05
CA GLU A 187 -8.14 -21.64 -5.15
C GLU A 187 -9.12 -21.15 -4.08
N LYS A 188 -8.75 -20.08 -3.36
CA LYS A 188 -9.54 -19.50 -2.26
C LYS A 188 -10.75 -18.72 -2.75
N THR A 189 -10.75 -18.21 -3.98
CA THR A 189 -11.92 -17.55 -4.57
C THR A 189 -13.08 -18.53 -4.70
N HIS A 190 -14.26 -18.10 -4.27
CA HIS A 190 -15.50 -18.86 -4.40
C HIS A 190 -15.71 -19.30 -5.86
N PRO A 191 -16.07 -20.58 -6.14
CA PRO A 191 -16.08 -21.11 -7.51
C PRO A 191 -16.87 -20.28 -8.53
N GLN A 192 -17.98 -19.66 -8.10
CA GLN A 192 -18.81 -18.80 -8.94
C GLN A 192 -18.15 -17.46 -9.30
N ASP A 193 -17.21 -16.97 -8.48
CA ASP A 193 -16.63 -15.64 -8.63
C ASP A 193 -15.27 -15.70 -9.37
N ARG A 194 -14.69 -16.89 -9.55
CA ARG A 194 -13.41 -17.10 -10.24
C ARG A 194 -13.37 -16.47 -11.64
N GLN A 195 -14.48 -16.60 -12.37
CA GLN A 195 -14.57 -16.00 -13.70
C GLN A 195 -14.48 -14.47 -13.65
N ALA A 196 -15.18 -13.83 -12.71
CA ALA A 196 -15.15 -12.38 -12.55
C ALA A 196 -13.74 -11.88 -12.17
N VAL A 197 -13.01 -12.62 -11.34
CA VAL A 197 -11.63 -12.32 -10.99
C VAL A 197 -10.70 -12.37 -12.21
N THR A 198 -10.81 -13.40 -13.05
CA THR A 198 -10.03 -13.51 -14.29
C THR A 198 -10.35 -12.37 -15.26
N GLU A 199 -11.64 -12.09 -15.46
CA GLU A 199 -12.07 -11.00 -16.34
C GLU A 199 -11.56 -9.63 -15.86
N ALA A 200 -11.52 -9.41 -14.54
CA ALA A 200 -10.99 -8.17 -13.97
C ALA A 200 -9.48 -8.01 -14.21
N ILE A 201 -8.70 -9.10 -14.19
CA ILE A 201 -7.26 -9.07 -14.51
C ILE A 201 -7.06 -8.73 -16.00
N GLU A 202 -7.83 -9.36 -16.89
CA GLU A 202 -7.77 -9.08 -18.33
C GLU A 202 -8.25 -7.67 -18.68
N ALA A 203 -9.25 -7.17 -17.96
CA ALA A 203 -9.69 -5.77 -18.07
C ALA A 203 -8.59 -4.80 -17.64
N ALA A 204 -7.85 -5.10 -16.56
CA ALA A 204 -6.78 -4.26 -16.06
C ALA A 204 -5.64 -4.07 -17.08
N LYS A 205 -5.27 -5.14 -17.82
CA LYS A 205 -4.28 -5.04 -18.91
C LYS A 205 -4.68 -4.05 -20.01
N LYS A 206 -5.98 -3.89 -20.26
CA LYS A 206 -6.51 -3.00 -21.32
C LYS A 206 -6.75 -1.57 -20.84
N SER A 207 -7.17 -1.42 -19.59
CA SER A 207 -7.69 -0.16 -19.04
C SER A 207 -6.73 0.52 -18.07
N GLY A 208 -5.74 -0.21 -17.54
CA GLY A 208 -4.80 0.28 -16.55
C GLY A 208 -5.25 0.11 -15.10
N VAL A 209 -6.52 -0.21 -14.81
CA VAL A 209 -6.99 -0.38 -13.43
C VAL A 209 -7.83 -1.65 -13.30
N ARG A 210 -7.75 -2.27 -12.13
CA ARG A 210 -8.54 -3.40 -11.66
C ARG A 210 -9.44 -2.91 -10.54
N ASP A 211 -10.73 -3.25 -10.59
CA ASP A 211 -11.63 -3.16 -9.44
C ASP A 211 -12.58 -4.35 -9.48
N VAL A 212 -12.58 -5.18 -8.43
CA VAL A 212 -13.44 -6.37 -8.35
C VAL A 212 -13.83 -6.68 -6.91
N GLU A 213 -15.11 -6.94 -6.70
CA GLU A 213 -15.63 -7.50 -5.46
C GLU A 213 -15.86 -9.00 -5.66
N HIS A 214 -15.33 -9.84 -4.78
CA HIS A 214 -15.49 -11.28 -4.88
C HIS A 214 -15.50 -11.93 -3.51
N ARG A 215 -16.02 -13.16 -3.43
CA ARG A 215 -15.99 -13.97 -2.22
C ARG A 215 -14.76 -14.85 -2.19
N ILE A 216 -14.18 -15.01 -1.01
CA ILE A 216 -13.22 -16.06 -0.70
C ILE A 216 -13.80 -17.05 0.31
N ILE A 217 -13.31 -18.29 0.26
CA ILE A 217 -13.60 -19.35 1.22
C ILE A 217 -12.29 -19.64 1.96
N ARG A 218 -12.29 -19.40 3.27
CA ARG A 218 -11.16 -19.70 4.15
C ARG A 218 -11.13 -21.20 4.50
N SER A 219 -10.03 -21.64 5.09
CA SER A 219 -9.84 -23.05 5.48
C SER A 219 -10.80 -23.53 6.58
N ASP A 220 -11.47 -22.61 7.28
CA ASP A 220 -12.52 -22.86 8.27
C ASP A 220 -13.94 -22.79 7.66
N ASP A 221 -14.04 -22.84 6.32
CA ASP A 221 -15.25 -22.68 5.52
C ASP A 221 -15.96 -21.32 5.66
N THR A 222 -15.35 -20.35 6.34
CA THR A 222 -15.92 -19.00 6.43
C THR A 222 -15.82 -18.28 5.09
N VAL A 223 -16.92 -17.65 4.68
CA VAL A 223 -17.00 -16.84 3.47
C VAL A 223 -16.73 -15.39 3.82
N ARG A 224 -15.80 -14.76 3.12
CA ARG A 224 -15.49 -13.33 3.24
C ARG A 224 -15.69 -12.64 1.91
N TRP A 225 -16.21 -11.42 1.94
CA TRP A 225 -16.27 -10.55 0.76
C TRP A 225 -15.05 -9.63 0.74
N LEU A 226 -14.29 -9.68 -0.35
CA LEU A 226 -13.13 -8.83 -0.57
C LEU A 226 -13.40 -7.88 -1.72
N ARG A 227 -12.99 -6.63 -1.54
CA ARG A 227 -12.84 -5.68 -2.64
C ARG A 227 -11.37 -5.51 -2.97
N GLU A 228 -11.05 -5.72 -4.23
CA GLU A 228 -9.71 -5.64 -4.77
C GLU A 228 -9.63 -4.48 -5.75
N SER A 229 -8.76 -3.52 -5.48
CA SER A 229 -8.51 -2.40 -6.40
C SER A 229 -7.02 -2.31 -6.71
N GLY A 230 -6.63 -2.17 -7.97
CA GLY A 230 -5.22 -2.15 -8.34
C GLY A 230 -4.94 -1.47 -9.67
N ILE A 231 -3.69 -1.13 -9.91
CA ILE A 231 -3.22 -0.44 -11.12
C ILE A 231 -2.26 -1.37 -11.85
N TYR A 232 -2.48 -1.50 -13.15
CA TYR A 232 -1.58 -2.19 -14.07
C TYR A 232 -0.46 -1.26 -14.51
N GLN A 233 0.78 -1.75 -14.47
CA GLN A 233 1.96 -1.02 -14.91
C GLN A 233 3.09 -1.98 -15.30
N LEU A 234 4.11 -1.46 -15.99
CA LEU A 234 5.39 -2.15 -16.14
C LEU A 234 6.28 -1.80 -14.96
N ASP A 235 7.02 -2.77 -14.43
CA ASP A 235 8.05 -2.49 -13.44
C ASP A 235 9.42 -2.16 -14.07
N GLU A 236 10.43 -1.89 -13.24
CA GLU A 236 11.76 -1.46 -13.68
C GLU A 236 12.45 -2.49 -14.61
N ASN A 237 12.06 -3.76 -14.53
CA ASN A 237 12.59 -4.83 -15.38
C ASN A 237 11.79 -5.02 -16.67
N GLY A 238 10.68 -4.28 -16.84
CA GLY A 238 9.76 -4.43 -17.95
C GLY A 238 8.72 -5.54 -17.76
N ASP A 239 8.60 -6.10 -16.55
CA ASP A 239 7.58 -7.11 -16.26
C ASP A 239 6.20 -6.46 -16.11
N GLU A 240 5.16 -7.15 -16.59
CA GLU A 240 3.77 -6.74 -16.45
C GLU A 240 3.30 -7.02 -15.02
N ILE A 241 2.95 -5.98 -14.27
CA ILE A 241 2.53 -6.11 -12.87
C ILE A 241 1.18 -5.44 -12.62
N ILE A 242 0.45 -5.95 -11.64
CA ILE A 242 -0.66 -5.24 -11.01
C ILE A 242 -0.30 -5.01 -9.56
N PHE A 243 -0.28 -3.76 -9.13
CA PHE A 243 -0.14 -3.38 -7.73
C PHE A 243 -1.48 -2.90 -7.19
N GLY A 244 -1.92 -3.41 -6.05
CA GLY A 244 -3.25 -3.12 -5.55
C GLY A 244 -3.41 -3.26 -4.05
N THR A 245 -4.63 -2.98 -3.63
CA THR A 245 -5.12 -3.10 -2.26
C THR A 245 -6.33 -4.02 -2.22
N VAL A 246 -6.48 -4.70 -1.08
CA VAL A 246 -7.61 -5.54 -0.74
C VAL A 246 -8.24 -5.05 0.56
N GLN A 247 -9.57 -5.01 0.58
CA GLN A 247 -10.36 -4.65 1.75
C GLN A 247 -11.38 -5.74 2.07
N ASP A 248 -11.51 -6.11 3.34
CA ASP A 248 -12.67 -6.90 3.81
C ASP A 248 -13.91 -6.01 3.83
N ILE A 249 -14.88 -6.34 2.98
CA ILE A 249 -16.18 -5.67 2.91
C ILE A 249 -17.31 -6.59 3.39
N THR A 250 -17.00 -7.66 4.12
CA THR A 250 -17.97 -8.65 4.63
C THR A 250 -19.02 -7.98 5.49
N GLU A 251 -18.64 -7.20 6.50
CA GLU A 251 -19.59 -6.51 7.38
C GLU A 251 -20.50 -5.55 6.59
N TYR A 252 -19.93 -4.83 5.62
CA TYR A 252 -20.71 -3.96 4.73
C TYR A 252 -21.74 -4.77 3.91
N LYS A 253 -21.34 -5.92 3.37
CA LYS A 253 -22.23 -6.81 2.60
C LYS A 253 -23.28 -7.46 3.48
N GLU A 254 -22.93 -7.90 4.69
CA GLU A 254 -23.88 -8.45 5.65
C GLU A 254 -24.90 -7.39 6.09
N MET A 255 -24.45 -6.16 6.32
CA MET A 255 -25.34 -5.05 6.64
C MET A 255 -26.24 -4.69 5.44
N GLU A 256 -25.69 -4.69 4.23
CA GLU A 256 -26.48 -4.54 3.00
C GLU A 256 -27.52 -5.65 2.87
N LEU A 257 -27.15 -6.92 3.10
CA LEU A 257 -28.05 -8.08 3.07
C LEU A 257 -29.12 -8.01 4.15
N LYS A 258 -28.78 -7.56 5.37
CA LYS A 258 -29.74 -7.39 6.47
C LYS A 258 -30.72 -6.25 6.19
N LEU A 259 -30.25 -5.19 5.55
CA LEU A 259 -31.11 -4.11 5.04
C LEU A 259 -32.03 -4.61 3.90
N ARG A 260 -31.57 -5.56 3.07
CA ARG A 260 -32.42 -6.23 2.07
C ARG A 260 -33.53 -7.05 2.76
N SER A 261 -33.18 -7.86 3.77
CA SER A 261 -34.14 -8.77 4.41
C SER A 261 -35.20 -8.09 5.28
N THR A 262 -34.93 -6.88 5.79
CA THR A 262 -35.87 -6.15 6.69
C THR A 262 -36.86 -5.24 5.94
N GLY A 263 -37.08 -5.46 4.63
CA GLY A 263 -38.01 -4.66 3.79
C GLY A 263 -37.37 -4.00 2.57
N GLY A 264 -36.28 -4.58 2.04
CA GLY A 264 -35.59 -4.15 0.83
C GLY A 264 -35.96 -4.96 -0.42
N GLU A 265 -36.76 -6.01 -0.28
CA GLU A 265 -37.25 -6.82 -1.39
C GLU A 265 -38.67 -6.45 -1.79
N ASP A 266 -38.99 -6.70 -3.06
CA ASP A 266 -40.33 -6.61 -3.63
C ASP A 266 -41.07 -7.94 -3.43
N GLU A 267 -42.30 -7.88 -2.93
CA GLU A 267 -43.07 -9.05 -2.49
C GLU A 267 -43.43 -10.03 -3.62
N HIS A 268 -43.46 -9.56 -4.87
CA HIS A 268 -43.85 -10.39 -6.02
C HIS A 268 -42.65 -11.02 -6.72
N THR A 269 -41.52 -10.31 -6.74
CA THR A 269 -40.32 -10.76 -7.47
C THR A 269 -39.25 -11.32 -6.55
N GLY A 270 -39.25 -10.99 -5.25
CA GLY A 270 -38.16 -11.26 -4.31
C GLY A 270 -36.83 -10.64 -4.73
N PHE A 271 -36.88 -9.62 -5.61
CA PHE A 271 -35.74 -8.81 -6.01
C PHE A 271 -35.69 -7.53 -5.19
N TYR A 272 -34.64 -6.72 -5.36
CA TYR A 272 -34.60 -5.39 -4.77
C TYR A 272 -35.86 -4.61 -5.09
N ASN A 273 -36.51 -4.04 -4.07
CA ASN A 273 -37.55 -3.06 -4.30
C ASN A 273 -36.97 -1.78 -4.90
N ARG A 274 -37.87 -0.92 -5.40
CA ARG A 274 -37.53 0.33 -6.08
C ARG A 274 -36.47 1.15 -5.32
N ARG A 275 -36.61 1.27 -4.00
CA ARG A 275 -35.68 2.06 -3.16
C ARG A 275 -34.26 1.48 -3.17
N MET A 276 -34.11 0.16 -3.04
CA MET A 276 -32.81 -0.50 -3.06
C MET A 276 -32.17 -0.46 -4.45
N MET A 277 -32.95 -0.68 -5.49
CA MET A 277 -32.44 -0.69 -6.86
C MET A 277 -31.94 0.70 -7.29
N LEU A 278 -32.67 1.77 -6.96
CA LEU A 278 -32.21 3.13 -7.26
C LEU A 278 -30.89 3.49 -6.54
N ARG A 279 -30.69 3.03 -5.29
CA ARG A 279 -29.42 3.22 -4.59
C ARG A 279 -28.27 2.45 -5.25
N ALA A 280 -28.50 1.22 -5.68
CA ALA A 280 -27.50 0.41 -6.38
C ALA A 280 -27.08 1.06 -7.70
N LEU A 281 -28.04 1.54 -8.49
CA LEU A 281 -27.79 2.27 -9.74
C LEU A 281 -27.02 3.56 -9.48
N GLN A 282 -27.42 4.35 -8.48
CA GLN A 282 -26.72 5.60 -8.15
C GLN A 282 -25.26 5.33 -7.75
N ARG A 283 -25.01 4.33 -6.91
CA ARG A 283 -23.64 3.93 -6.49
C ARG A 283 -22.79 3.55 -7.70
N ARG A 284 -23.32 2.72 -8.60
CA ARG A 284 -22.60 2.29 -9.81
C ARG A 284 -22.34 3.45 -10.77
N PHE A 285 -23.31 4.36 -10.93
CA PHE A 285 -23.15 5.54 -11.77
C PHE A 285 -22.08 6.49 -11.23
N SER A 286 -22.03 6.73 -9.91
CA SER A 286 -20.97 7.53 -9.29
C SER A 286 -19.58 6.94 -9.55
N PHE A 287 -19.45 5.61 -9.47
CA PHE A 287 -18.19 4.93 -9.82
C PHE A 287 -17.81 5.14 -11.28
N TYR A 288 -18.75 4.95 -12.21
CA TYR A 288 -18.56 5.18 -13.64
C TYR A 288 -18.18 6.63 -13.97
N LYS A 289 -18.76 7.62 -13.28
CA LYS A 289 -18.38 9.03 -13.46
C LYS A 289 -16.94 9.32 -13.04
N ALA A 290 -16.46 8.67 -11.99
CA ALA A 290 -15.08 8.79 -11.54
C ALA A 290 -14.10 8.04 -12.47
N HIS A 291 -14.56 6.95 -13.09
CA HIS A 291 -13.75 6.08 -13.94
C HIS A 291 -14.51 5.65 -15.22
N PRO A 292 -14.65 6.54 -16.23
CA PRO A 292 -15.45 6.29 -17.43
C PRO A 292 -14.99 5.12 -18.30
N GLU A 293 -13.75 4.67 -18.13
CA GLU A 293 -13.16 3.51 -18.78
C GLU A 293 -13.78 2.17 -18.31
N TYR A 294 -14.59 2.18 -17.24
CA TYR A 294 -15.30 1.00 -16.71
C TYR A 294 -16.82 1.14 -16.87
N PRO A 295 -17.37 0.90 -18.08
CA PRO A 295 -18.81 0.96 -18.27
C PRO A 295 -19.53 -0.09 -17.41
N TYR A 296 -20.81 0.13 -17.18
CA TYR A 296 -21.68 -0.87 -16.56
C TYR A 296 -22.85 -1.17 -17.48
N PHE A 297 -23.37 -2.39 -17.35
CA PHE A 297 -24.45 -2.87 -18.18
C PHE A 297 -25.71 -3.04 -17.34
N LEU A 298 -26.83 -2.70 -17.95
CA LEU A 298 -28.14 -2.81 -17.33
C LEU A 298 -29.05 -3.62 -18.26
N LEU A 299 -29.49 -4.77 -17.79
CA LEU A 299 -30.57 -5.51 -18.42
C LEU A 299 -31.90 -4.91 -17.93
N VAL A 300 -32.74 -4.48 -18.86
CA VAL A 300 -34.04 -3.85 -18.56
C VAL A 300 -35.14 -4.68 -19.19
N LEU A 301 -36.15 -5.02 -18.39
CA LEU A 301 -37.30 -5.81 -18.77
C LEU A 301 -38.58 -5.07 -18.40
N GLN A 302 -39.45 -4.85 -19.37
CA GLN A 302 -40.79 -4.33 -19.18
C GLN A 302 -41.78 -5.46 -19.45
N VAL A 303 -42.44 -5.94 -18.41
CA VAL A 303 -43.48 -6.98 -18.47
C VAL A 303 -44.81 -6.46 -17.93
N THR A 304 -45.87 -7.26 -18.04
CA THR A 304 -47.16 -6.98 -17.42
C THR A 304 -47.03 -6.90 -15.90
N ASN A 305 -47.61 -5.85 -15.31
CA ASN A 305 -47.55 -5.58 -13.87
C ASN A 305 -48.61 -6.37 -13.08
N ASP A 306 -48.55 -7.70 -13.13
CA ASP A 306 -49.34 -8.59 -12.29
C ASP A 306 -48.45 -9.57 -11.53
N ALA A 307 -48.90 -9.99 -10.35
CA ALA A 307 -48.07 -10.78 -9.43
C ALA A 307 -47.58 -12.10 -10.04
N LYS A 308 -48.39 -12.75 -10.90
CA LYS A 308 -48.04 -14.04 -11.51
C LYS A 308 -46.96 -13.86 -12.57
N THR A 309 -47.11 -12.86 -13.44
CA THR A 309 -46.12 -12.53 -14.47
C THR A 309 -44.81 -12.07 -13.84
N LEU A 310 -44.87 -11.25 -12.79
CA LEU A 310 -43.70 -10.76 -12.06
C LEU A 310 -42.92 -11.91 -11.40
N ALA A 311 -43.61 -12.81 -10.71
CA ALA A 311 -42.98 -13.96 -10.07
C ALA A 311 -42.31 -14.90 -11.09
N HIS A 312 -43.00 -15.24 -12.18
CA HIS A 312 -42.44 -16.13 -13.20
C HIS A 312 -41.29 -15.47 -13.99
N THR A 313 -41.39 -14.17 -14.28
CA THR A 313 -40.27 -13.40 -14.84
C THR A 313 -39.07 -13.41 -13.91
N ALA A 314 -39.28 -13.27 -12.60
CA ALA A 314 -38.21 -13.31 -11.62
C ALA A 314 -37.52 -14.68 -11.57
N GLU A 315 -38.26 -15.79 -11.65
CA GLU A 315 -37.69 -17.15 -11.74
C GLU A 315 -36.78 -17.30 -12.97
N ILE A 316 -37.25 -16.86 -14.15
CA ILE A 316 -36.48 -16.88 -15.39
C ILE A 316 -35.21 -16.03 -15.25
N VAL A 317 -35.34 -14.82 -14.71
CA VAL A 317 -34.19 -13.92 -14.52
C VAL A 317 -33.18 -14.57 -13.57
N ARG A 318 -33.58 -15.07 -12.40
CA ARG A 318 -32.68 -15.75 -11.44
C ARG A 318 -31.92 -16.91 -12.07
N ALA A 319 -32.56 -17.70 -12.93
CA ALA A 319 -31.93 -18.84 -13.59
C ALA A 319 -30.86 -18.45 -14.63
N ASN A 320 -30.79 -17.18 -15.03
CA ASN A 320 -29.94 -16.73 -16.14
C ASN A 320 -28.97 -15.60 -15.78
N ILE A 321 -29.05 -15.07 -14.56
CA ILE A 321 -28.11 -14.07 -14.02
C ILE A 321 -27.12 -14.75 -13.07
N ARG A 322 -25.99 -14.11 -12.80
CA ARG A 322 -25.04 -14.61 -11.80
C ARG A 322 -25.47 -14.18 -10.40
N ASP A 323 -25.03 -14.91 -9.37
CA ASP A 323 -25.33 -14.62 -7.96
C ASP A 323 -24.84 -13.23 -7.49
N TYR A 324 -23.88 -12.66 -8.21
CA TYR A 324 -23.34 -11.33 -7.95
C TYR A 324 -23.95 -10.22 -8.82
N ASP A 325 -24.86 -10.54 -9.75
CA ASP A 325 -25.67 -9.54 -10.44
C ASP A 325 -26.74 -9.01 -9.49
N THR A 326 -27.17 -7.76 -9.65
CA THR A 326 -28.13 -7.12 -8.74
C THR A 326 -29.48 -6.93 -9.44
N PRO A 327 -30.44 -7.85 -9.28
CA PRO A 327 -31.79 -7.70 -9.81
C PRO A 327 -32.66 -6.80 -8.91
N GLY A 328 -33.54 -6.02 -9.52
CA GLY A 328 -34.48 -5.14 -8.84
C GLY A 328 -35.74 -4.85 -9.63
N HIS A 329 -36.86 -4.71 -8.93
CA HIS A 329 -38.15 -4.27 -9.46
C HIS A 329 -38.38 -2.79 -9.13
N LEU A 330 -38.46 -1.95 -10.16
CA LEU A 330 -38.67 -0.51 -10.04
C LEU A 330 -40.16 -0.11 -9.98
N GLY A 331 -41.07 -1.09 -10.07
CA GLY A 331 -42.52 -0.91 -10.11
C GLY A 331 -43.06 -0.87 -11.54
N ASN A 332 -44.38 -0.99 -11.68
CA ASN A 332 -45.09 -0.97 -12.97
C ASN A 332 -44.58 -2.01 -13.98
N GLY A 333 -44.17 -3.20 -13.52
CA GLY A 333 -43.67 -4.26 -14.40
C GLY A 333 -42.23 -4.07 -14.89
N LEU A 334 -41.52 -3.04 -14.38
CA LEU A 334 -40.15 -2.74 -14.77
C LEU A 334 -39.15 -3.48 -13.89
N ILE A 335 -38.60 -4.57 -14.42
CA ILE A 335 -37.54 -5.36 -13.78
C ILE A 335 -36.19 -4.96 -14.41
N THR A 336 -35.17 -4.82 -13.58
CA THR A 336 -33.84 -4.39 -14.00
C THR A 336 -32.80 -5.28 -13.35
N VAL A 337 -31.71 -5.57 -14.06
CA VAL A 337 -30.57 -6.31 -13.51
C VAL A 337 -29.31 -5.52 -13.80
N LEU A 338 -28.70 -5.00 -12.73
CA LEU A 338 -27.38 -4.40 -12.83
C LEU A 338 -26.34 -5.53 -12.92
N LEU A 339 -25.68 -5.63 -14.07
CA LEU A 339 -24.73 -6.69 -14.36
C LEU A 339 -23.32 -6.29 -13.87
N SER A 340 -22.66 -7.23 -13.21
CA SER A 340 -21.38 -6.96 -12.55
C SER A 340 -20.15 -7.20 -13.44
N THR A 341 -20.30 -7.82 -14.61
CA THR A 341 -19.17 -8.08 -15.54
C THR A 341 -19.08 -7.08 -16.69
N LEU A 342 -17.84 -6.80 -17.09
CA LEU A 342 -17.48 -5.93 -18.22
C LEU A 342 -17.52 -6.64 -19.59
N SER A 343 -17.80 -7.95 -19.61
CA SER A 343 -17.77 -8.78 -20.84
C SER A 343 -19.08 -8.70 -21.63
N SER A 344 -19.09 -7.87 -22.69
CA SER A 344 -20.23 -7.73 -23.63
C SER A 344 -20.75 -9.06 -24.22
N PRO A 345 -19.92 -10.04 -24.61
CA PRO A 345 -20.40 -11.30 -25.22
C PRO A 345 -21.25 -12.17 -24.28
N GLU A 346 -20.88 -12.23 -23.00
CA GLU A 346 -21.61 -13.04 -22.03
C GLU A 346 -22.92 -12.38 -21.61
N ASN A 347 -22.89 -11.06 -21.38
CA ASN A 347 -24.08 -10.29 -21.07
C ASN A 347 -25.13 -10.40 -22.20
N LYS A 348 -24.68 -10.39 -23.46
CA LYS A 348 -25.54 -10.65 -24.63
C LYS A 348 -26.09 -12.08 -24.65
N SER A 349 -25.31 -13.06 -24.18
CA SER A 349 -25.77 -14.45 -24.09
C SER A 349 -26.85 -14.62 -23.01
N SER A 350 -26.68 -13.99 -21.85
CA SER A 350 -27.71 -13.97 -20.80
C SER A 350 -29.00 -13.31 -21.29
N LEU A 351 -28.92 -12.15 -21.96
CA LEU A 351 -30.07 -11.51 -22.60
C LEU A 351 -30.81 -12.48 -23.54
N ARG A 352 -30.09 -13.15 -24.44
CA ARG A 352 -30.70 -14.10 -25.39
C ARG A 352 -31.44 -15.24 -24.70
N ARG A 353 -30.86 -15.80 -23.62
CA ARG A 353 -31.50 -16.87 -22.85
C ARG A 353 -32.77 -16.40 -22.15
N VAL A 354 -32.71 -15.23 -21.50
CA VAL A 354 -33.88 -14.63 -20.84
C VAL A 354 -35.00 -14.37 -21.83
N MET A 355 -34.71 -13.74 -22.98
CA MET A 355 -35.73 -13.49 -24.02
C MET A 355 -36.34 -14.79 -24.56
N ALA A 356 -35.53 -15.82 -24.80
CA ALA A 356 -36.03 -17.10 -25.30
C ALA A 356 -36.96 -17.78 -24.27
N GLN A 357 -36.62 -17.75 -22.99
CA GLN A 357 -37.44 -18.34 -21.93
C GLN A 357 -38.73 -17.55 -21.67
N LEU A 358 -38.70 -16.21 -21.74
CA LEU A 358 -39.90 -15.39 -21.64
C LEU A 358 -40.89 -15.69 -22.77
N SER A 359 -40.39 -15.78 -24.01
CA SER A 359 -41.20 -16.14 -25.18
C SER A 359 -41.83 -17.53 -25.03
N ASN A 360 -41.06 -18.53 -24.60
CA ASN A 360 -41.55 -19.89 -24.36
C ASN A 360 -42.60 -19.95 -23.23
N ALA A 361 -42.50 -19.06 -22.25
CA ALA A 361 -43.47 -18.95 -21.14
C ALA A 361 -44.74 -18.16 -21.52
N GLY A 362 -44.82 -17.60 -22.73
CA GLY A 362 -45.93 -16.75 -23.17
C GLY A 362 -45.98 -15.41 -22.46
N ILE A 363 -44.87 -14.94 -21.90
CA ILE A 363 -44.77 -13.61 -21.27
C ILE A 363 -44.41 -12.60 -22.35
N GLU A 364 -45.38 -11.76 -22.72
CA GLU A 364 -45.12 -10.60 -23.57
C GLU A 364 -44.36 -9.54 -22.77
N GLY A 365 -43.21 -9.11 -23.29
CA GLY A 365 -42.41 -8.08 -22.65
C GLY A 365 -41.31 -7.54 -23.55
N HIS A 366 -40.87 -6.31 -23.26
CA HIS A 366 -39.72 -5.70 -23.90
C HIS A 366 -38.47 -5.98 -23.06
N CYS A 367 -37.41 -6.50 -23.68
CA CYS A 367 -36.16 -6.80 -22.99
C CYS A 367 -34.97 -6.23 -23.78
N ILE A 368 -34.14 -5.45 -23.11
CA ILE A 368 -32.98 -4.79 -23.73
C ILE A 368 -31.79 -4.78 -22.78
N LEU A 369 -30.59 -4.87 -23.36
CA LEU A 369 -29.33 -4.67 -22.65
C LEU A 369 -28.77 -3.30 -23.04
N GLU A 370 -28.69 -2.39 -22.08
CA GLU A 370 -28.08 -1.07 -22.27
C GLU A 370 -26.72 -0.99 -21.59
N GLU A 371 -25.87 -0.17 -22.17
CA GLU A 371 -24.54 0.18 -21.64
C GLU A 371 -24.55 1.64 -21.20
N ALA A 372 -23.85 1.92 -20.10
CA ALA A 372 -23.61 3.28 -19.63
C ALA A 372 -22.80 4.08 -20.66
N ARG A 373 -23.22 5.31 -20.94
CA ARG A 373 -22.57 6.18 -21.94
C ARG A 373 -21.97 7.40 -21.25
N SER A 374 -20.90 7.94 -21.81
CA SER A 374 -20.27 9.17 -21.30
C SER A 374 -21.21 10.38 -21.34
N THR A 375 -22.21 10.34 -22.22
CA THR A 375 -23.29 11.33 -22.33
C THR A 375 -24.30 11.28 -21.17
N ASP A 376 -24.25 10.25 -20.32
CA ASP A 376 -25.20 10.09 -19.22
C ASP A 376 -24.89 11.11 -18.12
N SER A 377 -25.84 12.00 -17.88
CA SER A 377 -25.74 13.08 -16.90
C SER A 377 -26.22 12.65 -15.52
N ARG A 378 -27.19 11.72 -15.48
CA ARG A 378 -27.79 11.16 -14.27
C ARG A 378 -27.89 9.64 -14.38
N PHE A 379 -28.01 8.96 -13.23
CA PHE A 379 -28.04 7.49 -13.18
C PHE A 379 -29.30 6.88 -13.84
N ASP A 380 -30.37 7.66 -14.00
CA ASP A 380 -31.64 7.26 -14.63
C ASP A 380 -31.68 7.48 -16.15
N ASP A 381 -30.66 8.12 -16.73
CA ASP A 381 -30.59 8.37 -18.17
C ASP A 381 -30.47 7.04 -18.96
N ILE A 382 -29.79 6.03 -18.39
CA ILE A 382 -29.71 4.67 -18.97
C ILE A 382 -31.07 3.96 -18.98
N LEU A 383 -31.87 4.14 -17.93
CA LEU A 383 -33.24 3.58 -17.86
C LEU A 383 -34.14 4.23 -18.89
N THR A 384 -34.02 5.55 -19.07
CA THR A 384 -34.83 6.32 -20.03
C THR A 384 -34.57 5.88 -21.48
N ARG A 385 -33.34 5.48 -21.80
CA ARG A 385 -33.00 4.91 -23.12
C ARG A 385 -33.55 3.50 -23.33
N ALA A 386 -33.56 2.71 -22.26
CA ALA A 386 -33.94 1.31 -22.31
C ALA A 386 -35.47 1.10 -22.42
N LEU A 387 -36.26 2.11 -22.05
CA LEU A 387 -37.71 2.03 -22.15
C LEU A 387 -38.19 2.29 -23.58
N PRO A 388 -39.19 1.53 -24.09
CA PRO A 388 -39.82 1.83 -25.36
C PRO A 388 -40.47 3.22 -25.31
N LYS A 389 -40.32 4.00 -26.40
CA LYS A 389 -40.87 5.36 -26.53
C LYS A 389 -42.37 5.38 -26.76
#